data_AF-A0AB34ICP4-F1
#
_entry.id   AF-A0AB34ICP4-F1
#
_cell.length_a   1.000
_cell.length_b   1.000
_cell.length_c   1.000
_cell.angle_alpha   90.00
_cell.angle_beta   90.00
_cell.angle_gamma   90.00
#
_symmetry.space_group_name_H-M   'P 1'
#
loop_
_entity.id
_entity.type
_entity.pdbx_description
1 polymer ?
#
loop_
_entity_poly.entity_id
_entity_poly.type
_entity_poly.pdbx_seq_one_letter_code
_entity_poly.pdbx_strand_id
1 'polypeptide(L)'
;MPRNPTHTDKPSTPEDSSWDGSPLTRYAWQKELPRRLTRIDPSFRTLCEYGYTVERSKVICANPTHRDHLYINNVAKRSFTDPCDILTFVRADPTLTPAAVPAEAAARYTIAPEVLLQTDSKLFEEIADTISNTKRREDYHRRAAGSGVALLRILAKELEDQSPEIGAWAAGEEQIDGDICA
;
A
#
# COMPACT_ATOMS: atom_id res chain seq x y z
N MET A 1 31.11 31.56 -26.33
CA MET A 1 30.32 31.33 -25.11
C MET A 1 30.00 29.85 -25.02
N PRO A 2 30.74 29.05 -24.24
CA PRO A 2 30.47 27.62 -24.13
C PRO A 2 29.19 27.37 -23.31
N ARG A 3 28.37 26.43 -23.79
CA ARG A 3 27.13 25.96 -23.17
C ARG A 3 27.43 25.21 -21.88
N ASN A 4 26.72 25.54 -20.81
CA ASN A 4 26.74 24.84 -19.53
C ASN A 4 26.11 23.45 -19.72
N PRO A 5 26.78 22.33 -19.38
CA PRO A 5 26.17 21.02 -19.51
C PRO A 5 25.48 20.58 -18.20
N THR A 6 24.38 19.86 -18.40
CA THR A 6 23.84 18.81 -17.52
C THR A 6 23.27 19.23 -16.17
N HIS A 7 21.96 19.51 -16.18
CA HIS A 7 21.06 19.02 -15.13
C HIS A 7 21.06 17.49 -15.24
N THR A 8 21.94 16.83 -14.50
CA THR A 8 21.94 15.37 -14.39
C THR A 8 20.76 15.00 -13.50
N ASP A 9 19.62 14.68 -14.11
CA ASP A 9 18.63 13.83 -13.46
C ASP A 9 19.35 12.53 -13.12
N LYS A 10 19.76 12.41 -11.85
CA LYS A 10 20.36 11.20 -11.35
C LYS A 10 19.27 10.14 -11.41
N PRO A 11 19.44 9.04 -12.17
CA PRO A 11 18.53 7.92 -12.06
C PRO A 11 18.66 7.41 -10.62
N SER A 12 17.63 7.63 -9.80
CA SER A 12 17.56 7.13 -8.43
C SER A 12 17.78 5.62 -8.47
N THR A 13 18.93 5.20 -7.98
CA THR A 13 19.33 3.80 -7.89
C THR A 13 18.40 3.06 -6.92
N PRO A 14 18.21 1.74 -7.06
CA PRO A 14 17.30 0.94 -6.20
C PRO A 14 17.59 1.03 -4.69
N GLU A 15 18.77 1.52 -4.32
CA GLU A 15 19.22 1.74 -2.94
C GLU A 15 18.52 2.93 -2.25
N ASP A 16 17.98 3.89 -3.00
CA ASP A 16 17.33 5.10 -2.47
C ASP A 16 15.88 4.87 -1.97
N SER A 17 15.42 3.62 -1.93
CA SER A 17 14.02 3.28 -1.59
C SER A 17 13.90 2.20 -0.51
N SER A 18 14.90 2.10 0.36
CA SER A 18 14.84 1.31 1.59
C SER A 18 14.65 2.23 2.80
N TRP A 19 14.02 1.72 3.86
CA TRP A 19 13.80 2.44 5.10
C TRP A 19 14.66 1.87 6.21
N ASP A 20 15.52 2.72 6.78
CA ASP A 20 16.43 2.43 7.89
C ASP A 20 15.77 2.49 9.28
N GLY A 21 14.48 2.82 9.33
CA GLY A 21 13.75 2.99 10.59
C GLY A 21 13.78 4.43 11.13
N SER A 22 14.44 5.36 10.43
CA SER A 22 14.49 6.78 10.77
C SER A 22 13.18 7.49 10.37
N PRO A 23 12.59 8.36 11.22
CA PRO A 23 11.43 9.15 10.82
C PRO A 23 11.66 10.03 9.59
N LEU A 24 12.89 10.53 9.40
CA LEU A 24 13.25 11.45 8.30
C LEU A 24 13.13 10.81 6.92
N THR A 25 13.47 9.53 6.80
CA THR A 25 13.44 8.77 5.54
C THR A 25 12.11 8.05 5.32
N ARG A 26 11.33 7.88 6.39
CA ARG A 26 10.06 7.14 6.39
C ARG A 26 9.04 7.70 5.40
N TYR A 27 8.84 9.02 5.39
CA TYR A 27 7.81 9.65 4.55
C TYR A 27 8.10 9.44 3.05
N ALA A 28 9.36 9.68 2.64
CA ALA A 28 9.79 9.50 1.25
C ALA A 28 9.66 8.02 0.83
N TRP A 29 10.11 7.09 1.69
CA TRP A 29 9.96 5.67 1.45
C TRP A 29 8.49 5.24 1.29
N GLN A 30 7.61 5.65 2.21
CA GLN A 30 6.20 5.27 2.20
C GLN A 30 5.45 5.83 0.99
N LYS A 31 5.83 7.02 0.50
CA LYS A 31 5.28 7.61 -0.72
C LYS A 31 5.68 6.83 -1.98
N GLU A 32 6.88 6.25 -2.02
CA GLU A 32 7.37 5.47 -3.15
C GLU A 32 6.92 3.99 -3.10
N LEU A 33 6.59 3.48 -1.91
CA LEU A 33 6.21 2.08 -1.68
C LEU A 33 5.10 1.56 -2.62
N PRO A 34 3.97 2.27 -2.87
CA PRO A 34 2.93 1.78 -3.77
C PRO A 34 3.43 1.59 -5.21
N ARG A 35 4.26 2.53 -5.69
CA ARG A 35 4.84 2.49 -7.04
C ARG A 35 5.81 1.32 -7.17
N ARG A 36 6.66 1.11 -6.16
CA ARG A 36 7.61 0.00 -6.12
C ARG A 36 6.90 -1.35 -6.13
N LEU A 37 5.92 -1.56 -5.26
CA LEU A 37 5.19 -2.83 -5.16
C LEU A 37 4.42 -3.15 -6.44
N THR A 38 3.75 -2.16 -7.03
CA THR A 38 3.03 -2.35 -8.31
C THR A 38 3.98 -2.74 -9.45
N ARG A 39 5.25 -2.30 -9.41
CA ARG A 39 6.28 -2.70 -10.39
C ARG A 39 6.75 -4.15 -10.19
N ILE A 40 6.78 -4.63 -8.94
CA ILE A 40 7.18 -6.00 -8.60
C ILE A 40 6.05 -6.97 -8.97
N ASP A 41 4.84 -6.68 -8.51
CA ASP A 41 3.65 -7.47 -8.80
C ASP A 41 2.43 -6.53 -8.92
N PRO A 42 1.89 -6.34 -10.14
CA PRO A 42 0.69 -5.51 -10.33
C PRO A 42 -0.52 -6.00 -9.52
N SER A 43 -0.55 -7.27 -9.12
CA SER A 43 -1.61 -7.87 -8.32
C SER A 43 -1.72 -7.27 -6.93
N PHE A 44 -0.61 -6.74 -6.37
CA PHE A 44 -0.63 -6.07 -5.07
C PHE A 44 -1.55 -4.85 -5.07
N ARG A 45 -1.59 -4.12 -6.17
CA ARG A 45 -2.45 -2.95 -6.30
C ARG A 45 -3.92 -3.35 -6.28
N THR A 46 -4.32 -4.33 -7.09
CA THR A 46 -5.73 -4.76 -7.12
C THR A 46 -6.14 -5.42 -5.81
N LEU A 47 -5.22 -6.12 -5.14
CA LEU A 47 -5.46 -6.70 -3.83
C LEU A 47 -5.76 -5.61 -2.80
N CYS A 48 -4.91 -4.58 -2.72
CA CYS A 48 -5.10 -3.46 -1.80
C CYS A 48 -6.33 -2.60 -2.15
N GLU A 49 -6.55 -2.29 -3.43
CA GLU A 49 -7.63 -1.37 -3.84
C GLU A 49 -9.01 -2.05 -3.87
N TYR A 50 -9.10 -3.35 -4.12
CA TYR A 50 -10.38 -4.03 -4.42
C TYR A 50 -10.54 -5.43 -3.80
N GLY A 51 -9.51 -5.97 -3.14
CA GLY A 51 -9.54 -7.30 -2.53
C GLY A 51 -9.45 -8.46 -3.52
N TYR A 52 -9.01 -8.23 -4.76
CA TYR A 52 -8.88 -9.28 -5.78
C TYR A 52 -7.50 -9.25 -6.45
N THR A 53 -7.07 -10.37 -7.03
CA THR A 53 -5.85 -10.45 -7.86
C THR A 53 -6.20 -10.91 -9.27
N VAL A 54 -5.27 -10.69 -10.21
CA VAL A 54 -5.42 -11.17 -11.59
C VAL A 54 -4.32 -12.17 -11.90
N GLU A 55 -4.70 -13.40 -12.20
CA GLU A 55 -3.77 -14.44 -12.62
C GLU A 55 -4.23 -15.02 -13.97
N ARG A 56 -3.35 -14.99 -14.99
CA ARG A 56 -3.62 -15.55 -16.33
C ARG A 56 -4.98 -15.10 -16.90
N SER A 57 -5.24 -13.79 -16.83
CA SER A 57 -6.49 -13.15 -17.28
C SER A 57 -7.75 -13.58 -16.52
N LYS A 58 -7.60 -14.20 -15.34
CA LYS A 58 -8.70 -14.53 -14.44
C LYS A 58 -8.66 -13.65 -13.21
N VAL A 59 -9.83 -13.19 -12.79
CA VAL A 59 -10.03 -12.46 -11.54
C VAL A 59 -10.18 -13.48 -10.41
N ILE A 60 -9.21 -13.48 -9.50
CA ILE A 60 -9.25 -14.31 -8.30
C ILE A 60 -9.95 -13.53 -7.19
N CYS A 61 -10.98 -14.12 -6.60
CA CYS A 61 -11.83 -13.47 -5.60
C CYS A 61 -12.04 -14.38 -4.39
N ALA A 62 -12.46 -13.77 -3.27
CA ALA A 62 -12.54 -14.47 -1.99
C ALA A 62 -13.71 -15.45 -1.92
N ASN A 63 -14.85 -15.10 -2.52
CA ASN A 63 -16.09 -15.85 -2.42
C ASN A 63 -17.06 -15.51 -3.58
N PRO A 64 -18.14 -16.30 -3.80
CA PRO A 64 -19.11 -16.03 -4.86
C PRO A 64 -19.76 -14.65 -4.78
N THR A 65 -20.04 -14.15 -3.58
CA THR A 65 -20.65 -12.83 -3.40
C THR A 65 -19.72 -11.72 -3.90
N HIS A 66 -18.42 -11.81 -3.58
CA HIS A 66 -17.42 -10.88 -4.08
C HIS A 66 -17.31 -10.92 -5.60
N ARG A 67 -17.31 -12.11 -6.21
CA ARG A 67 -17.36 -12.30 -7.66
C ARG A 67 -18.54 -11.56 -8.29
N ASP A 68 -19.74 -11.75 -7.75
CA ASP A 68 -20.97 -11.20 -8.30
C ASP A 68 -20.96 -9.66 -8.21
N HIS A 69 -20.46 -9.10 -7.11
CA HIS A 69 -20.27 -7.65 -6.97
C HIS A 69 -19.15 -7.11 -7.87
N LEU A 70 -18.06 -7.85 -8.09
CA LEU A 70 -17.00 -7.48 -9.04
C LEU A 70 -17.54 -7.42 -10.47
N TYR A 71 -18.41 -8.36 -10.86
CA TYR A 71 -19.00 -8.41 -12.19
C TYR A 71 -19.85 -7.17 -12.51
N ILE A 72 -20.64 -6.69 -11.55
CA ILE A 72 -21.43 -5.46 -11.69
C ILE A 72 -20.67 -4.19 -11.28
N ASN A 73 -19.36 -4.27 -11.06
CA ASN A 73 -18.51 -3.16 -10.61
C ASN A 73 -19.01 -2.48 -9.31
N ASN A 74 -19.62 -3.23 -8.40
CA ASN A 74 -20.14 -2.75 -7.11
C ASN A 74 -19.18 -3.03 -5.93
N VAL A 75 -17.86 -2.94 -6.17
CA VAL A 75 -16.85 -3.01 -5.12
C VAL A 75 -16.24 -1.63 -4.94
N ALA A 76 -16.28 -1.12 -3.71
CA ALA A 76 -15.73 0.18 -3.37
C ALA A 76 -14.21 0.17 -3.53
N LYS A 77 -13.70 1.13 -4.30
CA LYS A 77 -12.28 1.33 -4.45
C LYS A 77 -11.69 1.86 -3.15
N ARG A 78 -10.66 1.17 -2.66
CA ARG A 78 -9.82 1.54 -1.52
C ARG A 78 -8.47 2.08 -1.99
N SER A 79 -7.59 2.44 -1.06
CA SER A 79 -6.28 3.01 -1.36
C SER A 79 -5.16 2.21 -0.71
N PHE A 80 -3.91 2.58 -0.96
CA PHE A 80 -2.78 1.94 -0.31
C PHE A 80 -2.63 2.30 1.18
N THR A 81 -3.14 3.47 1.59
CA THR A 81 -3.13 3.92 2.99
C THR A 81 -4.35 3.42 3.77
N ASP A 82 -5.43 3.08 3.07
CA ASP A 82 -6.62 2.42 3.61
C ASP A 82 -6.97 1.21 2.73
N PRO A 83 -6.23 0.10 2.86
CA PRO A 83 -6.39 -1.07 2.00
C PRO A 83 -7.69 -1.84 2.30
N CYS A 84 -8.23 -2.48 1.26
CA CYS A 84 -9.30 -3.45 1.36
C CYS A 84 -8.86 -4.67 2.17
N ASP A 85 -9.79 -5.26 2.91
CA ASP A 85 -9.59 -6.56 3.53
C ASP A 85 -9.44 -7.66 2.45
N ILE A 86 -8.69 -8.73 2.78
CA ILE A 86 -8.35 -9.79 1.81
C ILE A 86 -9.55 -10.72 1.52
N LEU A 87 -10.34 -11.03 2.53
CA LEU A 87 -11.45 -11.99 2.44
C LEU A 87 -12.84 -11.36 2.50
N THR A 88 -12.87 -10.04 2.68
CA THR A 88 -14.10 -9.25 2.72
C THR A 88 -13.94 -8.06 1.77
N PHE A 89 -15.04 -7.38 1.49
CA PHE A 89 -15.02 -6.21 0.62
C PHE A 89 -16.12 -5.25 1.04
N VAL A 90 -15.96 -3.99 0.67
CA VAL A 90 -16.99 -2.97 0.87
C VAL A 90 -17.71 -2.73 -0.45
N ARG A 91 -19.03 -2.64 -0.40
CA ARG A 91 -19.86 -2.35 -1.59
C ARG A 91 -19.76 -0.87 -1.91
N ALA A 92 -19.68 -0.52 -3.19
CA ALA A 92 -19.71 0.88 -3.61
C ALA A 92 -21.10 1.49 -3.39
N ASP A 93 -22.13 0.71 -3.72
CA ASP A 93 -23.54 1.00 -3.47
C ASP A 93 -24.14 -0.14 -2.63
N PRO A 94 -24.59 0.14 -1.39
CA PRO A 94 -25.18 -0.87 -0.53
C PRO A 94 -26.56 -1.35 -1.01
N THR A 95 -27.24 -0.59 -1.88
CA THR A 95 -28.59 -0.88 -2.37
C THR A 95 -28.61 -1.87 -3.54
N LEU A 96 -27.50 -1.94 -4.29
CA LEU A 96 -27.36 -2.88 -5.40
C LEU A 96 -27.25 -4.32 -4.89
N THR A 97 -28.14 -5.17 -5.38
CA THR A 97 -28.10 -6.61 -5.13
C THR A 97 -27.03 -7.29 -6.01
N PRO A 98 -26.38 -8.36 -5.52
CA PRO A 98 -25.46 -9.12 -6.33
C PRO A 98 -26.19 -9.72 -7.54
N ALA A 99 -25.62 -9.56 -8.73
CA ALA A 99 -26.09 -10.24 -9.93
C ALA A 99 -25.21 -11.46 -10.19
N ALA A 100 -25.84 -12.62 -10.32
CA ALA A 100 -25.10 -13.84 -10.65
C ALA A 100 -24.36 -13.66 -11.98
N VAL A 101 -23.08 -13.99 -11.98
CA VAL A 101 -22.26 -13.93 -13.20
C VAL A 101 -22.81 -14.92 -14.24
N PRO A 102 -23.12 -14.46 -15.47
CA PRO A 102 -23.64 -15.35 -16.51
C PRO A 102 -22.57 -16.35 -16.96
N ALA A 103 -23.00 -17.49 -17.50
CA ALA A 103 -22.12 -18.64 -17.77
C ALA A 103 -20.96 -18.28 -18.71
N GLU A 104 -21.18 -17.36 -19.66
CA GLU A 104 -20.19 -16.88 -20.62
C GLU A 104 -19.07 -16.06 -19.95
N ALA A 105 -19.39 -15.40 -18.83
CA ALA A 105 -18.44 -14.59 -18.07
C ALA A 105 -17.81 -15.37 -16.90
N ALA A 106 -18.42 -16.46 -16.45
CA ALA A 106 -17.97 -17.25 -15.30
C ALA A 106 -16.53 -17.76 -15.45
N ALA A 107 -16.09 -18.07 -16.67
CA ALA A 107 -14.72 -18.53 -16.95
C ALA A 107 -13.62 -17.49 -16.61
N ARG A 108 -13.99 -16.20 -16.50
CA ARG A 108 -13.08 -15.10 -16.15
C ARG A 108 -12.88 -14.93 -14.64
N TYR A 109 -13.70 -15.58 -13.82
CA TYR A 109 -13.63 -15.45 -12.37
C TYR A 109 -13.25 -16.80 -11.75
N THR A 110 -12.43 -16.77 -10.73
CA THR A 110 -12.04 -17.95 -9.96
C THR A 110 -12.12 -17.61 -8.48
N ILE A 111 -12.75 -18.50 -7.72
CA ILE A 111 -12.86 -18.37 -6.27
C ILE A 111 -11.74 -19.21 -5.68
N ALA A 112 -10.71 -18.54 -5.15
CA ALA A 112 -9.53 -19.16 -4.59
C ALA A 112 -8.97 -18.24 -3.48
N PRO A 113 -9.63 -18.18 -2.31
CA PRO A 113 -9.20 -17.33 -1.20
C PRO A 113 -7.76 -17.60 -0.73
N GLU A 114 -7.28 -18.84 -0.88
CA GLU A 114 -5.91 -19.23 -0.57
C GLU A 114 -4.87 -18.50 -1.43
N VAL A 115 -5.17 -18.21 -2.69
CA VAL A 115 -4.27 -17.43 -3.58
C VAL A 115 -4.22 -15.97 -3.14
N LEU A 116 -5.34 -15.42 -2.66
CA LEU A 116 -5.37 -14.06 -2.10
C LEU A 116 -4.52 -13.98 -0.83
N LEU A 117 -4.63 -14.96 0.06
CA LEU A 117 -3.81 -15.05 1.28
C LEU A 117 -2.33 -15.22 0.95
N GLN A 118 -1.97 -16.06 -0.01
CA GLN A 118 -0.59 -16.20 -0.48
C GLN A 118 -0.05 -14.88 -1.06
N THR A 119 -0.87 -14.16 -1.83
CA THR A 119 -0.48 -12.87 -2.37
C THR A 119 -0.31 -11.83 -1.27
N ASP A 120 -1.16 -11.85 -0.23
CA ASP A 120 -1.04 -10.99 0.94
C ASP A 120 0.23 -11.27 1.76
N SER A 121 0.58 -12.54 1.95
CA SER A 121 1.86 -12.91 2.57
C SER A 121 3.05 -12.48 1.72
N LYS A 122 2.98 -12.64 0.40
CA LYS A 122 4.03 -12.13 -0.50
C LYS A 122 4.15 -10.60 -0.42
N LEU A 123 3.02 -9.88 -0.36
CA LEU A 123 3.00 -8.44 -0.15
C LEU A 123 3.70 -8.05 1.16
N PHE A 124 3.46 -8.80 2.24
CA PHE A 124 4.16 -8.59 3.51
C PHE A 124 5.68 -8.68 3.34
N GLU A 125 6.17 -9.78 2.77
CA GLU A 125 7.61 -10.01 2.57
C GLU A 125 8.24 -8.90 1.72
N GLU A 126 7.58 -8.51 0.63
CA GLU A 126 8.07 -7.44 -0.25
C GLU A 126 8.15 -6.08 0.45
N ILE A 127 7.19 -5.76 1.34
CA ILE A 127 7.29 -4.55 2.16
C ILE A 127 8.42 -4.69 3.18
N ALA A 128 8.46 -5.82 3.89
CA ALA A 128 9.43 -6.09 4.95
C ALA A 128 10.88 -6.03 4.44
N ASP A 129 11.12 -6.50 3.22
CA ASP A 129 12.44 -6.46 2.57
C ASP A 129 12.91 -5.05 2.23
N THR A 130 11.99 -4.10 2.11
CA THR A 130 12.37 -2.68 1.98
C THR A 130 12.76 -2.03 3.30
N ILE A 131 12.56 -2.70 4.44
CA ILE A 131 12.91 -2.19 5.77
C ILE A 131 14.24 -2.81 6.18
N SER A 132 15.33 -2.03 6.15
CA SER A 132 16.67 -2.54 6.49
C SER A 132 16.87 -2.74 7.99
N ASN A 133 16.07 -2.09 8.83
CA ASN A 133 16.10 -2.27 10.28
C ASN A 133 15.46 -3.61 10.69
N THR A 134 16.30 -4.59 11.04
CA THR A 134 15.87 -5.95 11.43
C THR A 134 14.90 -5.96 12.61
N LYS A 135 15.14 -5.15 13.65
CA LYS A 135 14.26 -5.12 14.82
C LYS A 135 12.85 -4.62 14.48
N ARG A 136 12.77 -3.57 13.65
CA ARG A 136 11.47 -3.08 13.15
C ARG A 136 10.78 -4.12 12.28
N ARG A 137 11.53 -4.80 11.41
CA ARG A 137 11.00 -5.88 10.57
C ARG A 137 10.37 -6.99 11.41
N GLU A 138 11.06 -7.46 12.45
CA GLU A 138 10.55 -8.47 13.38
C GLU A 138 9.31 -8.00 14.16
N ASP A 139 9.29 -6.73 14.60
CA ASP A 139 8.11 -6.15 15.27
C ASP A 139 6.89 -6.11 14.34
N TYR A 140 7.08 -5.65 13.10
CA TYR A 140 6.04 -5.63 12.09
C TYR A 140 5.55 -7.03 11.73
N HIS A 141 6.45 -8.01 11.61
CA HIS A 141 6.06 -9.40 11.39
C HIS A 141 5.16 -9.91 12.52
N ARG A 142 5.49 -9.61 13.78
CA ARG A 142 4.66 -10.00 14.92
C ARG A 142 3.31 -9.30 14.93
N ARG A 143 3.28 -7.99 14.70
CA ARG A 143 2.06 -7.16 14.77
C ARG A 143 1.11 -7.40 13.61
N ALA A 144 1.65 -7.60 12.41
CA ALA A 144 0.87 -7.85 11.20
C ALA A 144 0.58 -9.34 10.98
N ALA A 145 1.17 -10.24 11.78
CA ALA A 145 1.05 -11.69 11.63
C ALA A 145 1.33 -12.20 10.20
N GLY A 146 2.29 -11.57 9.52
CA GLY A 146 2.65 -11.91 8.13
C GLY A 146 1.64 -11.45 7.06
N SER A 147 0.67 -10.60 7.40
CA SER A 147 -0.28 -10.02 6.44
C SER A 147 0.22 -8.66 5.93
N GLY A 148 0.30 -8.52 4.60
CA GLY A 148 0.73 -7.30 3.94
C GLY A 148 -0.26 -6.17 4.15
N VAL A 149 -1.56 -6.44 3.97
CA VAL A 149 -2.64 -5.48 4.21
C VAL A 149 -2.68 -5.01 5.67
N ALA A 150 -2.47 -5.91 6.64
CA ALA A 150 -2.38 -5.52 8.04
C ALA A 150 -1.17 -4.61 8.30
N LEU A 151 -0.02 -4.91 7.70
CA LEU A 151 1.17 -4.07 7.79
C LEU A 151 0.92 -2.68 7.21
N LEU A 152 0.26 -2.57 6.06
CA LEU A 152 -0.07 -1.27 5.47
C LEU A 152 -0.94 -0.40 6.38
N ARG A 153 -1.92 -0.98 7.07
CA ARG A 153 -2.75 -0.27 8.04
C ARG A 153 -1.94 0.22 9.24
N ILE A 154 -1.04 -0.62 9.75
CA ILE A 154 -0.11 -0.23 10.82
C ILE A 154 0.74 0.97 10.37
N LEU A 155 1.31 0.90 9.17
CA LEU A 155 2.17 1.95 8.62
C LEU A 155 1.40 3.26 8.37
N ALA A 156 0.15 3.18 7.91
CA ALA A 156 -0.71 4.33 7.70
C ALA A 156 -1.07 5.02 9.03
N LYS A 157 -1.49 4.24 10.04
CA LYS A 157 -1.80 4.76 11.37
C LYS A 157 -0.61 5.45 12.02
N GLU A 158 0.57 4.84 11.95
CA GLU A 158 1.79 5.42 12.50
C GLU A 158 2.18 6.74 11.79
N LEU A 159 1.80 6.95 10.54
CA LEU A 159 2.02 8.21 9.82
C LEU A 159 1.04 9.30 10.28
N GLU A 160 -0.23 8.93 10.53
CA GLU A 160 -1.23 9.82 11.13
C GLU A 160 -0.81 10.27 12.52
N ASP A 161 -0.29 9.35 13.35
CA ASP A 161 0.18 9.64 14.70
C ASP A 161 1.43 10.56 14.72
N GLN A 162 2.28 10.51 13.67
CA GLN A 162 3.49 11.34 13.55
C GLN A 162 3.25 12.73 12.92
N SER A 163 2.17 12.90 12.16
CA SER A 163 1.86 14.17 11.48
C SER A 163 1.69 15.38 12.42
N PRO A 164 1.10 15.26 13.62
CA PRO A 164 1.02 16.35 14.59
C PRO A 164 2.39 16.74 15.19
N GLU A 165 3.28 15.76 15.41
CA GLU A 165 4.58 16.02 16.01
C GLU A 165 5.48 16.80 15.06
N ILE A 166 5.56 16.43 13.78
CA ILE A 166 6.44 17.12 12.80
C ILE A 166 6.04 18.59 12.61
N GLY A 167 4.73 18.90 12.66
CA GLY A 167 4.25 20.28 12.64
C GLY A 167 4.65 21.10 13.88
N ALA A 168 4.74 20.45 15.05
CA ALA A 168 5.17 21.11 16.29
C ALA A 168 6.68 21.37 16.33
N TRP A 169 7.51 20.49 15.75
CA TRP A 169 8.96 20.72 15.62
C TRP A 169 9.27 21.83 14.59
N ALA A 170 8.56 21.89 13.47
CA ALA A 170 8.72 22.96 12.48
C ALA A 170 8.29 24.34 13.01
N ALA A 171 7.29 24.40 13.89
CA ALA A 171 6.88 25.65 14.55
C ALA A 171 7.81 26.05 15.72
N GLY A 172 8.61 25.12 16.25
CA GLY A 172 9.53 25.36 17.37
C GLY A 172 10.86 26.01 16.98
N GLU A 173 11.23 26.02 15.70
CA GLU A 173 12.46 26.66 15.21
C GLU A 173 12.30 28.17 14.92
N GLU A 174 11.08 28.71 14.87
CA GLU A 174 10.85 30.12 14.56
C GLU A 174 10.92 31.06 15.79
N GLN A 175 11.23 30.53 16.99
CA GLN A 175 11.19 31.29 18.24
C GLN A 175 12.48 31.21 19.06
N ILE A 176 13.64 31.34 18.41
CA ILE A 176 14.92 31.62 19.09
C ILE A 176 15.78 32.57 18.26
N ASP A 177 15.27 33.73 17.86
CA ASP A 177 16.11 34.79 17.25
C ASP A 177 15.57 36.22 17.53
N GLY A 178 14.98 36.41 18.71
CA GLY A 178 14.35 37.69 19.09
C GLY A 178 14.94 38.40 20.30
N ASP A 179 15.97 37.86 20.96
CA ASP A 179 16.43 38.37 22.26
C ASP A 179 17.95 38.62 22.30
N ILE A 180 18.44 39.42 21.33
CA ILE A 180 19.72 40.13 21.46
C ILE A 180 19.54 41.54 20.89
N CYS A 181 19.21 42.51 21.75
CA CYS A 181 19.74 43.89 21.79
C CYS A 181 18.85 44.74 22.72
N ALA A 182 19.26 44.87 23.97
CA ALA A 182 18.91 46.00 24.84
C ALA A 182 20.21 46.72 25.23
#